data_AF-A0A7C2L3Q3-F1
#
_entry.id   AF-A0A7C2L3Q3-F1
#
_cell.length_a   1.000
_cell.length_b   1.000
_cell.length_c   1.000
_cell.angle_alpha   90.00
_cell.angle_beta   90.00
_cell.angle_gamma   90.00
#
_symmetry.space_group_name_H-M   'P 1'
#
loop_
_entity.id
_entity.type
_entity.pdbx_description
1 polymer ?
#
loop_
_entity_poly.entity_id
_entity_poly.type
_entity_poly.pdbx_seq_one_letter_code
_entity_poly.pdbx_strand_id
1 'polypeptide(L)'
;MLRQAIQRLTVEDLARAERILEAYERALDAADSESWGELHWQFHSTLYAAANRPRFMSLIQMTNVNADRYIRLHIRFSLEMHRQVKREHRLLLEYCRARDVEAAARLLERHILNAGSELKDYIRRYREEA
;
A
#
# COMPACT_ATOMS: atom_id res chain seq x y z
N MET A 1 -4.33 1.34 -12.74
CA MET A 1 -3.96 2.74 -12.39
C MET A 1 -2.46 2.96 -12.47
N LEU A 2 -1.67 2.26 -11.65
CA LEU A 2 -0.21 2.44 -11.57
C LEU A 2 0.51 2.43 -12.93
N ARG A 3 0.24 1.44 -13.80
CA ARG A 3 0.84 1.33 -15.15
C ARG A 3 0.77 2.63 -15.97
N GLN A 4 -0.32 3.36 -15.83
CA GLN A 4 -0.53 4.61 -16.56
C GLN A 4 0.02 5.84 -15.85
N ALA A 5 0.19 5.76 -14.53
CA ALA A 5 0.76 6.83 -13.73
C ALA A 5 2.29 6.85 -13.85
N ILE A 6 2.94 5.67 -13.91
CA ILE A 6 4.40 5.57 -13.85
C ILE A 6 5.09 6.40 -14.92
N GLN A 7 4.58 6.52 -16.14
CA GLN A 7 5.23 7.34 -17.18
C GLN A 7 5.05 8.86 -16.98
N ARG A 8 4.17 9.27 -16.07
CA ARG A 8 3.77 10.66 -15.84
C ARG A 8 4.17 11.21 -14.46
N LEU A 9 4.65 10.36 -13.55
CA LEU A 9 5.14 10.80 -12.24
C LEU A 9 6.26 11.83 -12.41
N THR A 10 6.24 12.92 -11.66
CA THR A 10 7.35 13.88 -11.66
C THR A 10 8.37 13.54 -10.56
N VAL A 11 9.49 14.28 -10.53
CA VAL A 11 10.47 14.17 -9.45
C VAL A 11 9.82 14.59 -8.11
N GLU A 12 8.95 15.59 -8.14
CA GLU A 12 8.21 16.08 -6.98
C GLU A 12 7.21 15.03 -6.47
N ASP A 13 6.51 14.32 -7.36
CA ASP A 13 5.62 13.22 -6.97
C ASP A 13 6.39 12.10 -6.26
N LEU A 14 7.54 11.71 -6.82
CA LEU A 14 8.39 10.65 -6.25
C LEU A 14 8.99 11.08 -4.90
N ALA A 15 9.41 12.34 -4.77
CA ALA A 15 9.91 12.89 -3.51
C ALA A 15 8.80 12.99 -2.46
N ARG A 16 7.57 13.32 -2.87
CA ARG A 16 6.39 13.30 -1.99
C ARG A 16 6.08 11.88 -1.52
N ALA A 17 6.06 10.91 -2.43
CA ALA A 17 5.81 9.51 -2.10
C ALA A 17 6.86 8.96 -1.12
N GLU A 18 8.15 9.31 -1.30
CA GLU A 18 9.23 8.95 -0.36
C GLU A 18 8.97 9.49 1.05
N ARG A 19 8.66 10.79 1.19
CA ARG A 19 8.40 11.39 2.52
C ARG A 19 7.21 10.74 3.24
N ILE A 20 6.15 10.42 2.48
CA ILE A 20 4.99 9.71 3.03
C ILE A 20 5.39 8.29 3.44
N LEU A 21 6.18 7.60 2.61
CA LEU A 21 6.64 6.25 2.91
C LEU A 21 7.51 6.21 4.19
N GLU A 22 8.42 7.15 4.37
CA GLU A 22 9.20 7.27 5.61
C GLU A 22 8.31 7.52 6.84
N ALA A 23 7.27 8.36 6.70
CA ALA A 23 6.31 8.60 7.78
C ALA A 23 5.50 7.33 8.08
N TYR A 24 5.10 6.59 7.05
CA TYR A 24 4.42 5.32 7.18
C TYR A 24 5.28 4.28 7.90
N GLU A 25 6.56 4.17 7.54
CA GLU A 25 7.52 3.27 8.20
C GLU A 25 7.73 3.60 9.68
N ARG A 26 7.85 4.90 10.01
CA ARG A 26 7.93 5.33 11.41
C ARG A 26 6.67 5.01 12.18
N ALA A 27 5.50 5.23 11.58
CA ALA A 27 4.24 4.87 12.20
C ALA A 27 4.18 3.35 12.43
N LEU A 28 4.63 2.54 11.45
CA LEU A 28 4.72 1.08 11.57
C LEU A 28 5.54 0.66 12.79
N ASP A 29 6.72 1.24 12.94
CA ASP A 29 7.63 0.94 14.06
C ASP A 29 7.09 1.41 15.42
N ALA A 30 6.28 2.47 15.45
CA ALA A 30 5.61 2.98 16.65
C ALA A 30 4.32 2.24 17.01
N ALA A 31 3.88 1.27 16.21
CA ALA A 31 2.58 0.60 16.33
C ALA A 31 1.38 1.59 16.33
N ASP A 32 1.52 2.75 15.69
CA ASP A 32 0.47 3.77 15.58
C ASP A 32 -0.56 3.38 14.51
N SER A 33 -1.48 2.49 14.89
CA SER A 33 -2.49 1.94 13.98
C SER A 33 -3.46 2.98 13.40
N GLU A 34 -3.58 4.16 14.01
CA GLU A 34 -4.52 5.20 13.58
C GLU A 34 -3.96 5.93 12.35
N SER A 35 -2.68 6.30 12.39
CA SER A 35 -2.01 7.01 11.29
C SER A 35 -1.71 6.11 10.08
N TRP A 36 -1.61 4.79 10.27
CA TRP A 36 -1.19 3.86 9.20
C TRP A 36 -2.07 3.87 7.98
N GLY A 37 -3.39 3.75 8.17
CA GLY A 37 -4.33 3.59 7.06
C GLY A 37 -4.30 4.80 6.14
N GLU A 38 -4.25 5.99 6.74
CA GLU A 38 -4.13 7.26 6.03
C GLU A 38 -2.79 7.37 5.30
N LEU A 39 -1.66 7.08 5.96
CA LEU A 39 -0.34 7.15 5.33
C LEU A 39 -0.17 6.13 4.19
N HIS A 40 -0.69 4.91 4.37
CA HIS A 40 -0.75 3.88 3.33
C HIS A 40 -1.55 4.37 2.12
N TRP A 41 -2.74 4.95 2.35
CA TRP A 41 -3.53 5.52 1.27
C TRP A 41 -2.83 6.70 0.58
N GLN A 42 -2.22 7.61 1.33
CA GLN A 42 -1.48 8.74 0.78
C GLN A 42 -0.31 8.30 -0.10
N PHE A 43 0.40 7.24 0.29
CA PHE A 43 1.49 6.68 -0.52
C PHE A 43 0.96 6.18 -1.88
N HIS A 44 -0.02 5.28 -1.87
CA HIS A 44 -0.59 4.72 -3.11
C HIS A 44 -1.27 5.77 -3.97
N SER A 45 -2.04 6.68 -3.37
CA SER A 45 -2.76 7.72 -4.10
C SER A 45 -1.82 8.73 -4.74
N THR A 46 -0.69 9.07 -4.09
CA THR A 46 0.38 9.88 -4.70
C THR A 46 0.91 9.21 -5.98
N LEU A 47 1.19 7.91 -5.91
CA LEU A 47 1.66 7.16 -7.09
C LEU A 47 0.60 7.03 -8.19
N TYR A 48 -0.69 6.98 -7.85
CA TYR A 48 -1.77 6.81 -8.83
C TYR A 48 -2.26 8.12 -9.43
N ALA A 49 -2.05 9.27 -8.77
CA ALA A 49 -2.57 10.56 -9.18
C ALA A 49 -2.19 10.94 -10.61
N ALA A 50 -0.94 10.63 -11.02
CA ALA A 50 -0.44 10.92 -12.36
C ALA A 50 -1.18 10.16 -13.49
N ALA A 51 -1.99 9.14 -13.19
CA ALA A 51 -2.87 8.50 -14.18
C ALA A 51 -4.02 9.41 -14.65
N ASN A 52 -4.32 10.49 -13.93
CA ASN A 52 -5.39 11.46 -14.24
C ASN A 52 -6.76 10.80 -14.48
N ARG A 53 -7.17 9.92 -13.56
CA ARG A 53 -8.44 9.18 -13.63
C ARG A 53 -9.24 9.31 -12.33
N PRO A 54 -9.89 10.47 -12.09
CA PRO A 54 -10.53 10.77 -10.81
C PRO A 54 -11.62 9.76 -10.43
N ARG A 55 -12.45 9.31 -11.38
CA ARG A 55 -13.51 8.31 -11.11
C ARG A 55 -12.95 6.97 -10.63
N PHE A 56 -11.85 6.51 -11.23
CA PHE A 56 -11.18 5.28 -10.79
C PHE A 56 -10.48 5.46 -9.45
N MET A 57 -9.90 6.63 -9.19
CA MET A 57 -9.32 6.95 -7.88
C MET A 57 -10.36 6.83 -6.76
N SER A 58 -11.57 7.36 -6.95
CA SER A 58 -12.65 7.23 -5.96
C SER A 58 -13.05 5.78 -5.70
N LEU A 59 -13.11 4.93 -6.73
CA LEU A 59 -13.40 3.50 -6.56
C LEU A 59 -12.31 2.80 -5.74
N ILE A 60 -11.04 3.07 -6.04
CA ILE A 60 -9.91 2.49 -5.31
C ILE A 60 -9.90 2.96 -3.85
N GLN A 61 -10.21 4.24 -3.60
CA GLN A 61 -10.30 4.76 -2.24
C GLN A 61 -11.38 4.02 -1.44
N MET A 62 -12.57 3.83 -2.02
CA MET A 62 -13.66 3.10 -1.38
C MET A 62 -13.25 1.66 -1.06
N THR A 63 -12.60 0.96 -2.00
CA THR A 63 -12.08 -0.39 -1.76
C THR A 63 -11.05 -0.41 -0.63
N ASN A 64 -10.13 0.55 -0.60
CA ASN A 64 -9.13 0.66 0.46
C ASN A 64 -9.79 0.88 1.83
N VAL A 65 -10.71 1.84 1.96
CA VAL A 65 -11.42 2.10 3.23
C VAL A 65 -12.13 0.85 3.76
N ASN A 66 -12.72 0.05 2.87
CA ASN A 66 -13.38 -1.19 3.26
C ASN A 66 -12.40 -2.29 3.71
N ALA A 67 -11.23 -2.40 3.05
CA ALA A 67 -10.21 -3.39 3.39
C ALA A 67 -9.39 -3.01 4.64
N ASP A 68 -9.13 -1.71 4.80
CA ASP A 68 -8.24 -1.12 5.81
C ASP A 68 -8.62 -1.50 7.25
N ARG A 69 -9.92 -1.57 7.57
CA ARG A 69 -10.41 -2.02 8.88
C ARG A 69 -9.90 -3.42 9.26
N TYR A 70 -9.86 -4.32 8.29
CA TYR A 70 -9.44 -5.70 8.48
C TYR A 70 -7.93 -5.85 8.43
N ILE A 71 -7.28 -5.11 7.53
CA ILE A 71 -5.82 -5.09 7.40
C ILE A 71 -5.16 -4.58 8.68
N ARG A 72 -5.70 -3.50 9.29
CA ARG A 72 -5.19 -3.00 10.59
C ARG A 72 -5.22 -4.05 11.69
N LEU A 73 -6.29 -4.85 11.75
CA LEU A 73 -6.40 -5.91 12.73
C LEU A 73 -5.31 -6.98 12.50
N HIS A 74 -5.10 -7.40 11.26
CA HIS A 74 -4.10 -8.41 10.92
C HIS A 74 -2.66 -7.90 11.16
N ILE A 75 -2.33 -6.69 10.72
CA ILE A 75 -0.96 -6.16 10.85
C ILE A 75 -0.60 -5.86 12.31
N ARG A 76 -1.55 -5.48 13.17
CA ARG A 76 -1.30 -5.28 14.61
C ARG A 76 -0.67 -6.51 15.28
N PHE A 77 -0.94 -7.72 14.79
CA PHE A 77 -0.50 -8.96 15.42
C PHE A 77 0.69 -9.65 14.71
N SER A 78 1.28 -9.04 13.67
CA SER A 78 2.37 -9.69 12.90
C SER A 78 3.54 -8.75 12.57
N LEU A 79 4.61 -8.84 13.37
CA LEU A 79 5.87 -8.11 13.14
C LEU A 79 6.56 -8.54 11.83
N GLU A 80 6.40 -9.79 11.42
CA GLU A 80 6.95 -10.28 10.15
C GLU A 80 6.32 -9.56 8.97
N MET A 81 5.00 -9.38 9.01
CA MET A 81 4.26 -8.67 7.98
C MET A 81 4.65 -7.18 7.93
N HIS A 82 4.96 -6.54 9.07
CA HIS A 82 5.49 -5.16 9.06
C HIS A 82 6.75 -5.07 8.21
N ARG A 83 7.70 -5.99 8.42
CA ARG A 83 8.97 -6.00 7.67
C ARG A 83 8.74 -6.26 6.18
N GLN A 84 7.83 -7.18 5.83
CA GLN A 84 7.50 -7.47 4.45
C GLN A 84 6.87 -6.26 3.75
N VAL A 85 5.86 -5.64 4.34
CA VAL A 85 5.15 -4.49 3.78
C VAL A 85 6.11 -3.31 3.56
N LYS A 86 7.01 -3.04 4.50
CA LYS A 86 8.06 -2.00 4.33
C LYS A 86 8.92 -2.27 3.09
N ARG A 87 9.43 -3.50 2.95
CA ARG A 87 10.26 -3.89 1.80
C ARG A 87 9.51 -3.76 0.47
N GLU A 88 8.26 -4.22 0.42
CA GLU A 88 7.45 -4.18 -0.79
C GLU A 88 7.16 -2.74 -1.23
N HIS A 89 6.82 -1.83 -0.32
CA HIS A 89 6.59 -0.42 -0.65
C HIS A 89 7.86 0.29 -1.12
N ARG A 90 9.01 0.03 -0.48
CA ARG A 90 10.31 0.56 -0.91
C ARG A 90 10.63 0.12 -2.35
N LEU A 91 10.51 -1.17 -2.61
CA LEU A 91 10.76 -1.73 -3.94
C LEU A 91 9.78 -1.19 -4.99
N LEU A 92 8.52 -0.97 -4.62
CA LEU A 92 7.53 -0.36 -5.50
C LEU A 92 7.94 1.07 -5.91
N LEU A 93 8.42 1.87 -4.95
CA LEU A 93 8.88 3.22 -5.22
C LEU A 93 10.14 3.23 -6.08
N GLU A 94 11.06 2.30 -5.87
CA GLU A 94 12.24 2.09 -6.72
C GLU A 94 11.86 1.77 -8.16
N TYR A 95 10.93 0.84 -8.39
CA TYR A 95 10.45 0.55 -9.75
C TYR A 95 9.75 1.77 -10.38
N CYS A 96 9.03 2.57 -9.60
CA CYS A 96 8.46 3.83 -10.10
C CYS A 96 9.55 4.82 -10.51
N ARG A 97 10.63 4.96 -9.73
CA ARG A 97 11.80 5.81 -10.06
C ARG A 97 12.50 5.35 -11.33
N ALA A 98 12.70 4.03 -11.46
CA ALA A 98 13.32 3.41 -12.63
C ALA A 98 12.41 3.39 -13.86
N ARG A 99 11.14 3.81 -13.73
CA ARG A 99 10.08 3.69 -14.74
C ARG A 99 9.88 2.24 -15.22
N ASP A 100 10.17 1.26 -14.38
CA ASP A 100 9.92 -0.16 -14.67
C ASP A 100 8.45 -0.47 -14.41
N VAL A 101 7.64 -0.16 -15.43
CA VAL A 101 6.18 -0.33 -15.41
C VAL A 101 5.78 -1.76 -15.09
N GLU A 102 6.48 -2.74 -15.67
CA GLU A 102 6.13 -4.14 -15.56
C GLU A 102 6.48 -4.72 -14.19
N ALA A 103 7.67 -4.41 -13.67
CA ALA A 103 8.06 -4.86 -12.33
C ALA A 103 7.17 -4.22 -11.26
N ALA A 104 6.89 -2.92 -11.36
CA ALA A 104 6.00 -2.23 -10.44
C ALA A 104 4.57 -2.80 -10.46
N ALA A 105 4.02 -3.06 -11.65
CA ALA A 105 2.67 -3.61 -11.78
C ALA A 105 2.57 -5.02 -11.21
N ARG A 106 3.54 -5.91 -11.53
CA ARG A 106 3.58 -7.27 -10.99
C ARG A 106 3.77 -7.29 -9.48
N LEU A 107 4.61 -6.39 -8.95
CA LEU A 107 4.80 -6.28 -7.50
C LEU A 107 3.52 -5.84 -6.81
N LEU A 108 2.87 -4.78 -7.31
CA LEU A 108 1.63 -4.28 -6.74
C LEU A 108 0.50 -5.32 -6.79
N GLU A 109 0.38 -6.05 -7.89
CA GLU A 109 -0.61 -7.14 -8.01
C GLU A 109 -0.39 -8.22 -6.95
N ARG A 110 0.86 -8.71 -6.81
CA ARG A 110 1.19 -9.69 -5.78
C ARG A 110 0.95 -9.16 -4.37
N HIS A 111 1.35 -7.91 -4.11
CA HIS A 111 1.14 -7.25 -2.82
C HIS A 111 -0.34 -7.25 -2.42
N ILE A 112 -1.23 -6.83 -3.32
CA ILE A 112 -2.69 -6.80 -3.07
C ILE A 112 -3.25 -8.21 -2.87
N LEU A 113 -2.85 -9.17 -3.71
CA LEU A 113 -3.34 -10.55 -3.63
C LEU A 113 -2.86 -11.25 -2.35
N ASN A 114 -1.61 -11.05 -1.95
CA ASN A 114 -1.03 -11.61 -0.74
C ASN A 114 -1.74 -11.04 0.50
N ALA A 115 -1.85 -9.71 0.61
CA ALA A 115 -2.57 -9.08 1.71
C ALA A 115 -4.02 -9.59 1.82
N GLY A 116 -4.69 -9.78 0.68
CA GLY A 116 -6.03 -10.35 0.63
C GLY A 116 -6.10 -11.82 1.05
N SER A 117 -5.11 -12.64 0.70
CA SER A 117 -5.03 -14.05 1.09
C SER A 117 -4.76 -14.19 2.59
N GLU A 118 -3.74 -13.49 3.09
CA GLU A 118 -3.35 -13.53 4.49
C GLU A 118 -4.47 -13.02 5.40
N LEU A 119 -5.20 -11.98 4.96
CA LEU A 119 -6.36 -11.50 5.70
C LEU A 119 -7.47 -12.55 5.80
N LYS A 120 -7.77 -13.28 4.71
CA LYS A 120 -8.76 -14.36 4.74
C LYS A 120 -8.34 -15.46 5.71
N ASP A 121 -7.06 -15.83 5.70
CA ASP A 121 -6.51 -16.84 6.60
C ASP A 121 -6.60 -16.39 8.07
N TYR A 122 -6.27 -15.12 8.35
CA TYR A 122 -6.42 -14.53 9.68
C TYR A 122 -7.87 -14.55 10.16
N ILE A 123 -8.83 -14.10 9.33
CA ILE A 123 -10.27 -14.11 9.69
C ILE A 123 -10.77 -15.53 9.93
N ARG A 124 -10.33 -16.51 9.13
CA ARG A 124 -10.70 -17.92 9.30
C ARG A 124 -10.24 -18.44 10.66
N ARG A 125 -8.96 -18.26 11.01
CA ARG A 125 -8.40 -18.69 12.30
C ARG A 125 -9.11 -18.03 13.48
N TYR A 126 -9.32 -16.71 13.39
CA TYR A 126 -10.03 -15.96 14.44
C TYR A 126 -11.45 -16.46 14.69
N ARG A 127 -12.14 -16.96 13.66
CA ARG A 127 -13.50 -17.55 13.79
C ARG A 127 -13.49 -18.98 14.32
N GLU A 128 -12.41 -19.73 14.13
CA GLU A 128 -12.27 -21.11 14.64
C GLU A 128 -11.88 -21.12 16.13
N GLU A 129 -11.23 -20.05 16.60
CA GLU A 129 -10.77 -19.88 17.99
C GLU A 129 -11.76 -19.12 18.91
N ALA A 130 -12.80 -18.49 18.34
CA ALA A 130 -13.83 -17.70 19.05
C ALA A 130 -15.13 -18.48 19.24
#